data_AF-A0A1E4SUG4-F1
#
_entry.id   AF-A0A1E4SUG4-F1
#
_cell.length_a   1.000
_cell.length_b   1.000
_cell.length_c   1.000
_cell.angle_alpha   90.00
_cell.angle_beta   90.00
_cell.angle_gamma   90.00
#
_symmetry.space_group_name_H-M   'P 1'
#
loop_
_entity.id
_entity.type
_entity.pdbx_description
1 polymer ?
#
loop_
_entity_poly.entity_id
_entity_poly.type
_entity_poly.pdbx_seq_one_letter_code
_entity_poly.pdbx_strand_id
1 'polypeptide(L)'
;MKLLNDYSHDQKRSDSYYFIKYTQQEILQFENVALSGDDIIRLSEIKLPSNGKVIDITQHNKRIDELIKPKTSIKKKKKSRRMGKNQRLGILAKKERLLQYEKSLIDVDSRVQQWLKYHNNKSKKKTRRGGKRHRKTTT
;
A
#
# COMPACT_ATOMS: atom_id res chain seq x y z
N MET A 1 34.99 30.20 76.66
CA MET A 1 35.07 29.82 75.24
C MET A 1 34.02 28.75 74.98
N LYS A 2 32.83 29.13 74.50
CA LYS A 2 31.79 28.17 74.12
C LYS A 2 32.17 27.58 72.77
N LEU A 3 32.37 26.26 72.74
CA LEU A 3 32.76 25.49 71.55
C LEU A 3 31.65 25.61 70.50
N LEU A 4 32.04 26.11 69.33
CA LEU A 4 31.19 26.35 68.17
C LEU A 4 31.19 25.14 67.22
N ASN A 5 31.22 23.93 67.76
CA ASN A 5 31.28 22.70 66.99
C ASN A 5 30.13 21.83 67.48
N ASP A 6 29.01 21.77 66.75
CA ASP A 6 28.04 20.65 66.73
C ASP A 6 26.82 20.90 65.82
N TYR A 7 26.99 21.60 64.69
CA TYR A 7 25.95 21.69 63.65
C TYR A 7 26.43 21.14 62.31
N SER A 8 26.91 19.89 62.30
CA SER A 8 26.78 19.05 61.11
C SER A 8 25.52 18.21 61.27
N HIS A 9 24.36 18.88 61.27
CA HIS A 9 23.11 18.17 61.02
C HIS A 9 23.21 17.62 59.59
N ASP A 10 23.21 16.30 59.47
CA ASP A 10 22.90 15.60 58.22
C ASP A 10 21.76 16.36 57.52
N GLN A 11 22.05 16.99 56.38
CA GLN A 11 21.05 17.68 55.54
C GLN A 11 20.13 16.65 54.82
N LYS A 12 19.77 15.57 55.52
CA LYS A 12 18.81 14.60 55.03
C LYS A 12 17.43 15.23 55.15
N ARG A 13 16.73 15.32 54.02
CA ARG A 13 15.35 15.78 53.99
C ARG A 13 14.48 14.80 54.78
N SER A 14 13.42 15.30 55.40
CA SER A 14 12.49 14.47 56.16
C SER A 14 11.89 13.37 55.28
N ASP A 15 11.52 12.23 55.85
CA ASP A 15 10.91 11.13 55.08
C ASP A 15 9.65 11.55 54.33
N SER A 16 8.90 12.52 54.83
CA SER A 16 7.74 13.12 54.15
C SER A 16 8.08 13.79 52.81
N TYR A 17 9.34 14.17 52.59
CA TYR A 17 9.83 14.70 51.31
C TYR A 17 9.92 13.61 50.23
N TYR A 18 10.23 12.37 50.63
CA TYR A 18 10.42 11.24 49.73
C TYR A 18 9.19 10.32 49.65
N PHE A 19 8.45 10.23 50.76
CA PHE A 19 7.34 9.31 50.94
C PHE A 19 6.11 10.09 51.42
N ILE A 20 5.27 10.46 50.46
CA ILE A 20 3.96 11.04 50.75
C ILE A 20 3.08 9.91 51.32
N LYS A 21 2.53 10.15 52.51
CA LYS A 21 1.52 9.28 53.12
C LYS A 21 0.15 9.79 52.71
N TYR A 22 -0.57 9.00 51.93
CA TYR A 22 -1.94 9.31 51.54
C TYR A 22 -2.92 8.82 52.60
N THR A 23 -3.95 9.62 52.82
CA THR A 23 -5.11 9.24 53.63
C THR A 23 -5.97 8.21 52.90
N GLN A 24 -6.78 7.45 53.64
CA GLN A 24 -7.68 6.44 53.05
C GLN A 24 -8.65 7.04 52.02
N GLN A 25 -9.08 8.30 52.25
CA GLN A 25 -9.97 9.02 51.33
C GLN A 25 -9.26 9.37 50.01
N GLU A 26 -8.00 9.78 50.05
CA GLU A 26 -7.21 10.07 48.84
C GLU A 26 -6.95 8.80 48.03
N ILE A 27 -6.67 7.68 48.70
CA ILE A 27 -6.49 6.38 48.03
C ILE A 27 -7.76 5.98 47.29
N LEU A 28 -8.93 6.10 47.93
CA LEU A 28 -10.23 5.84 47.29
C LEU A 28 -10.49 6.76 46.10
N GLN A 29 -10.07 8.03 46.18
CA GLN A 29 -10.17 8.95 45.04
C GLN A 29 -9.28 8.52 43.88
N PHE A 30 -8.08 8.02 44.14
CA PHE A 30 -7.20 7.49 43.09
C PHE A 30 -7.79 6.24 42.44
N GLU A 31 -8.34 5.32 43.24
CA GLU A 31 -8.99 4.11 42.72
C GLU A 31 -10.20 4.43 41.83
N ASN A 32 -10.99 5.44 42.20
CA ASN A 32 -12.16 5.86 41.41
C ASN A 32 -11.79 6.51 40.06
N VAL A 33 -10.58 7.05 39.93
CA VAL A 33 -10.08 7.68 38.69
C VAL A 33 -9.17 6.73 37.90
N ALA A 34 -8.71 5.65 38.52
CA ALA A 34 -7.86 4.66 37.89
C ALA A 34 -8.61 3.98 36.74
N LEU A 35 -7.98 3.95 35.57
CA LEU A 35 -8.46 3.22 34.41
C LEU A 35 -7.81 1.84 34.37
N SER A 36 -8.60 0.81 34.08
CA SER A 36 -8.03 -0.51 33.83
C SER A 36 -7.29 -0.53 32.49
N GLY A 37 -6.36 -1.47 32.32
CA GLY A 37 -5.67 -1.67 31.04
C GLY A 37 -6.66 -1.94 29.89
N ASP A 38 -7.74 -2.66 30.18
CA ASP A 38 -8.79 -2.97 29.21
C ASP A 38 -9.59 -1.72 28.82
N ASP A 39 -9.83 -0.80 29.75
CA ASP A 39 -10.51 0.46 29.47
C ASP A 39 -9.66 1.36 28.56
N ILE A 40 -8.34 1.38 28.78
CA ILE A 40 -7.39 2.12 27.92
C ILE A 40 -7.41 1.58 26.49
N ILE A 41 -7.33 0.25 26.34
CA ILE A 41 -7.36 -0.39 25.02
C ILE A 41 -8.68 -0.09 24.33
N ARG A 42 -9.82 -0.26 25.01
CA ARG A 42 -11.14 0.02 24.45
C ARG A 42 -11.30 1.48 24.03
N LEU A 43 -10.83 2.43 24.84
CA LEU A 43 -10.87 3.86 24.50
C LEU A 43 -9.96 4.20 23.32
N SER A 44 -8.83 3.52 23.17
CA SER A 44 -7.91 3.70 22.03
C SER A 44 -8.50 3.28 20.69
N GLU A 45 -9.45 2.36 20.69
CA GLU A 45 -10.12 1.86 19.48
C GLU A 45 -11.17 2.85 18.95
N ILE A 46 -11.57 3.83 19.76
CA ILE A 46 -12.50 4.87 19.38
C ILE A 46 -11.82 5.80 18.36
N LYS A 47 -12.14 5.57 17.08
CA LYS A 47 -11.73 6.44 15.99
C LYS A 47 -12.49 7.76 16.08
N LEU A 48 -11.89 8.74 16.74
CA LEU A 48 -12.36 10.12 16.68
C LEU A 48 -12.20 10.64 15.24
N PRO A 49 -13.21 11.33 14.69
CA PRO A 49 -13.07 12.00 13.41
C PRO A 49 -12.05 13.14 13.57
N SER A 50 -10.79 12.85 13.23
CA SER A 50 -9.74 13.84 13.19
C SER A 50 -9.85 14.63 11.88
N ASN A 51 -10.07 15.93 12.00
CA ASN A 51 -9.96 16.86 10.87
C ASN A 51 -8.49 17.09 10.44
N GLY A 52 -7.53 16.53 11.20
CA GLY A 52 -6.12 16.58 10.87
C GLY A 52 -5.74 15.51 9.85
N LYS A 53 -4.89 15.87 8.89
CA LYS A 53 -4.20 14.88 8.06
C LYS A 53 -3.23 14.11 8.96
N VAL A 54 -3.56 12.87 9.30
CA VAL A 54 -2.61 11.97 9.95
C VAL A 54 -1.45 11.74 8.99
N ILE A 55 -0.26 12.18 9.39
CA ILE A 55 0.96 11.98 8.60
C ILE A 55 1.50 10.62 9.01
N ASP A 56 1.59 9.69 8.05
CA ASP A 56 2.38 8.48 8.25
C ASP A 56 3.85 8.87 8.44
N ILE A 57 4.32 8.74 9.68
CA ILE A 57 5.68 9.08 10.10
C ILE A 57 6.69 8.27 9.28
N THR A 58 6.38 7.01 8.94
CA THR A 58 7.30 6.18 8.15
C THR A 58 7.43 6.70 6.72
N GLN A 59 6.33 7.11 6.12
CA GLN A 59 6.33 7.70 4.78
C GLN A 59 6.98 9.09 4.77
N HIS A 60 6.73 9.89 5.80
CA HIS A 60 7.33 11.21 5.97
C HIS A 60 8.84 11.13 6.14
N ASN A 61 9.33 10.23 7.00
CA ASN A 61 10.75 10.01 7.23
C ASN A 61 11.45 9.48 5.97
N LYS A 62 10.84 8.53 5.23
CA LYS A 62 11.37 8.08 3.93
C LYS A 62 11.56 9.24 2.95
N ARG A 63 10.60 10.17 2.89
CA ARG A 63 10.68 11.34 2.02
C ARG A 63 11.79 12.30 2.45
N ILE A 64 11.96 12.51 3.76
CA ILE A 64 13.06 13.29 4.31
C ILE A 64 14.40 12.62 4.00
N ASP A 65 14.51 11.30 4.16
CA ASP A 65 15.71 10.55 3.83
C ASP A 65 16.05 10.65 2.34
N GLU A 66 15.06 10.65 1.44
CA GLU A 66 15.28 10.88 0.00
C GLU A 66 15.77 12.30 -0.32
N LEU A 67 15.30 13.30 0.42
CA LEU A 67 15.69 14.70 0.27
C LEU A 67 17.06 15.01 0.87
N ILE A 68 17.38 14.41 2.03
CA ILE A 68 18.64 14.58 2.77
C ILE A 68 19.73 13.68 2.20
N LYS A 69 19.38 12.51 1.63
CA LYS A 69 20.36 11.66 0.94
C LYS A 69 21.12 12.54 -0.03
N PRO A 70 22.43 12.73 0.20
CA PRO A 70 23.19 13.64 -0.61
C PRO A 70 23.02 13.17 -2.06
N LYS A 71 22.83 14.12 -2.98
CA LYS A 71 22.82 13.91 -4.45
C LYS A 71 24.10 13.21 -4.97
N THR A 72 24.95 12.67 -4.08
CA THR A 72 26.10 11.81 -4.35
C THR A 72 25.72 10.45 -4.91
N SER A 73 24.51 9.92 -4.66
CA SER A 73 24.03 8.71 -5.36
C SER A 73 23.54 9.00 -6.78
N ILE A 74 22.98 10.20 -7.03
CA ILE A 74 22.63 10.66 -8.38
C ILE A 74 23.89 10.99 -9.19
N LYS A 75 24.94 11.55 -8.55
CA LYS A 75 26.25 11.79 -9.19
C LYS A 75 27.12 10.52 -9.34
N LYS A 76 26.73 9.39 -8.74
CA LYS A 76 27.29 8.05 -9.01
C LYS A 76 26.42 7.19 -9.92
N LYS A 77 25.46 7.78 -10.66
CA LYS A 77 25.17 7.28 -12.00
C LYS A 77 26.46 7.48 -12.81
N LYS A 78 27.39 6.51 -12.69
CA LYS A 78 28.52 6.32 -13.60
C LYS A 78 28.01 6.74 -14.96
N LYS A 79 28.62 7.74 -15.60
CA LYS A 79 28.30 8.13 -16.99
C LYS A 79 28.19 6.82 -17.76
N SER A 80 26.98 6.34 -18.00
CA SER A 80 26.80 5.01 -18.57
C SER A 80 27.39 5.12 -19.95
N ARG A 81 28.57 4.52 -20.17
CA ARG A 81 29.21 4.54 -21.48
C ARG A 81 28.15 4.08 -22.47
N ARG A 82 27.93 4.87 -23.52
CA ARG A 82 26.97 4.54 -24.55
C ARG A 82 27.28 3.12 -25.03
N MET A 83 26.27 2.26 -25.08
CA MET A 83 26.44 0.90 -25.58
C MET A 83 27.10 0.93 -26.96
N GLY A 84 27.97 -0.04 -27.22
CA GLY A 84 28.68 -0.15 -28.49
C GLY A 84 27.71 -0.30 -29.68
N LYS A 85 28.17 0.03 -30.88
CA LYS A 85 27.36 -0.03 -32.11
C LYS A 85 26.69 -1.41 -32.28
N ASN A 86 27.44 -2.49 -32.10
CA ASN A 86 26.93 -3.86 -32.28
C ASN A 86 25.89 -4.24 -31.22
N GLN A 87 26.07 -3.81 -29.97
CA GLN A 87 25.08 -4.03 -28.91
C GLN A 87 23.76 -3.30 -29.22
N ARG A 88 23.85 -2.07 -29.72
CA ARG A 88 22.68 -1.29 -30.13
C ARG A 88 21.95 -1.95 -31.30
N LEU A 89 22.68 -2.41 -32.32
CA LEU A 89 22.10 -3.12 -33.47
C LEU A 89 21.43 -4.44 -33.03
N GLY A 90 22.03 -5.19 -32.11
CA GLY A 90 21.42 -6.41 -31.57
C GLY A 90 20.11 -6.14 -30.83
N ILE A 91 20.03 -5.06 -30.05
CA ILE A 91 18.79 -4.65 -29.37
C ILE A 91 17.71 -4.25 -30.39
N LEU A 92 18.08 -3.51 -31.44
CA LEU A 92 17.14 -3.12 -32.50
C LEU A 92 16.61 -4.33 -33.26
N ALA A 93 17.49 -5.25 -33.69
CA ALA A 93 17.09 -6.47 -34.37
C ALA A 93 16.19 -7.36 -33.49
N LYS A 94 16.43 -7.43 -32.18
CA LYS A 94 15.53 -8.13 -31.25
C LYS A 94 14.14 -7.46 -31.21
N LYS A 95 14.08 -6.13 -31.12
CA LYS A 95 12.81 -5.38 -31.12
C LYS A 95 12.04 -5.59 -32.43
N GLU A 96 12.72 -5.54 -33.56
CA GLU A 96 12.12 -5.78 -34.87
C GLU A 96 11.54 -7.19 -34.98
N ARG A 97 12.27 -8.22 -34.52
CA ARG A 97 11.76 -9.60 -34.49
C ARG A 97 10.51 -9.76 -33.62
N LEU A 98 10.49 -9.12 -32.45
CA LEU A 98 9.31 -9.16 -31.57
C LEU A 98 8.10 -8.47 -32.20
N LEU A 99 8.29 -7.32 -32.83
CA LEU A 99 7.22 -6.62 -33.54
C LEU A 99 6.69 -7.41 -34.75
N GLN A 100 7.56 -8.11 -35.47
CA GLN A 100 7.15 -8.99 -36.57
C GLN A 100 6.34 -10.19 -36.06
N TYR A 101 6.74 -10.77 -34.92
CA TYR A 101 6.01 -11.86 -34.29
C TYR A 101 4.63 -11.43 -33.79
N GLU A 102 4.52 -10.25 -33.18
CA GLU A 102 3.23 -9.71 -32.74
C GLU A 102 2.28 -9.46 -33.92
N LYS A 103 2.79 -8.90 -35.01
CA LYS A 103 2.01 -8.72 -36.25
C LYS A 103 1.54 -10.05 -36.84
N SER A 104 2.39 -11.08 -36.84
CA SER A 104 1.99 -12.38 -37.38
C SER A 104 0.91 -13.06 -36.55
N LEU A 105 0.91 -12.89 -35.23
CA LEU A 105 -0.17 -13.36 -34.36
C LEU A 105 -1.51 -12.69 -34.69
N ILE A 106 -1.51 -11.36 -34.84
CA ILE A 106 -2.70 -10.59 -35.22
C ILE A 106 -3.24 -11.04 -36.59
N ASP A 107 -2.36 -11.26 -37.56
CA ASP A 107 -2.75 -11.73 -38.88
C ASP A 107 -3.37 -13.13 -38.83
N VAL A 108 -2.80 -14.05 -38.04
CA VAL A 108 -3.36 -15.39 -37.83
C VAL A 108 -4.75 -15.31 -37.19
N ASP A 109 -4.90 -14.54 -36.11
CA ASP A 109 -6.17 -14.36 -35.42
C ASP A 109 -7.24 -13.75 -36.35
N SER A 110 -6.87 -12.75 -37.15
CA SER A 110 -7.78 -12.13 -38.11
C SER A 110 -8.30 -13.13 -39.16
N ARG A 111 -7.42 -14.03 -39.66
CA ARG A 111 -7.79 -15.10 -40.60
C ARG A 111 -8.71 -16.12 -39.95
N VAL A 112 -8.44 -16.52 -38.72
CA VAL A 112 -9.30 -17.43 -37.95
C VAL A 112 -10.69 -16.82 -37.76
N GLN A 113 -10.77 -15.54 -37.37
CA GLN A 113 -12.04 -14.83 -37.22
C GLN A 113 -12.82 -14.72 -38.53
N GLN A 114 -12.13 -14.44 -39.65
CA GLN A 114 -12.75 -14.38 -40.97
C GLN A 114 -13.30 -15.75 -41.39
N TRP A 115 -12.57 -16.83 -41.13
CA TRP A 115 -13.01 -18.20 -41.39
C TRP A 115 -14.24 -18.58 -40.55
N LEU A 116 -14.22 -18.29 -39.25
CA LEU A 116 -15.36 -18.51 -38.35
C LEU A 116 -16.61 -17.74 -38.80
N LYS A 117 -16.45 -16.47 -39.18
CA LYS A 117 -17.55 -15.63 -39.71
C LYS A 117 -18.15 -16.23 -40.99
N TYR A 118 -17.32 -16.72 -41.90
CA TYR A 118 -17.78 -17.36 -43.14
C TYR A 118 -18.59 -18.64 -42.87
N HIS A 119 -18.08 -19.52 -42.00
CA HIS A 119 -18.77 -20.77 -41.64
C HIS A 119 -20.07 -20.54 -40.85
N ASN A 120 -20.09 -19.60 -39.92
CA ASN A 120 -21.29 -19.22 -39.15
C ASN A 120 -22.39 -18.61 -40.02
N ASN A 121 -22.04 -17.91 -41.10
CA ASN A 121 -23.03 -17.33 -42.02
C ASN A 121 -23.59 -18.36 -43.02
N LYS A 122 -22.83 -19.42 -43.35
CA LYS A 122 -23.32 -20.52 -44.21
C LYS A 122 -24.36 -21.39 -43.52
N SER A 123 -24.23 -21.65 -42.22
CA SER A 123 -25.19 -22.50 -41.48
C SER A 123 -26.58 -21.85 -41.36
N LYS A 124 -26.66 -20.52 -41.28
CA LYS A 124 -27.92 -19.76 -41.16
C LYS A 124 -28.78 -19.72 -42.43
N LYS A 125 -28.27 -20.14 -43.59
CA LYS A 125 -29.03 -20.12 -44.86
C LYS A 125 -29.91 -21.36 -45.11
N LYS A 126 -29.90 -22.36 -44.23
CA LYS A 126 -30.61 -23.65 -44.47
C LYS A 126 -32.02 -23.79 -43.87
N THR A 127 -32.57 -22.79 -43.19
CA THR A 127 -33.92 -22.88 -42.58
C THR A 127 -34.90 -21.82 -43.09
N ARG A 128 -35.22 -21.84 -44.38
CA ARG A 128 -36.44 -21.19 -44.94
C ARG A 128 -37.18 -22.07 -45.95
N ARG A 129 -37.13 -23.41 -45.77
CA ARG A 129 -38.00 -24.35 -46.49
C ARG A 129 -38.96 -25.03 -45.50
N GLY A 130 -39.84 -24.21 -44.92
CA GLY A 130 -40.99 -24.65 -44.15
C GLY A 130 -42.26 -24.09 -44.79
N GLY A 131 -42.45 -24.34 -46.09
CA GLY A 131 -43.70 -24.04 -46.76
C GLY A 131 -44.80 -24.89 -46.12
N LYS A 132 -45.78 -24.20 -45.52
CA LYS A 132 -46.99 -24.76 -44.92
C LYS A 132 -47.62 -25.74 -45.93
N ARG A 133 -47.56 -27.05 -45.67
CA ARG A 133 -48.28 -28.06 -46.47
C ARG A 133 -49.78 -27.86 -46.21
N HIS A 134 -50.49 -27.17 -47.11
CA HIS A 134 -51.94 -27.11 -47.07
C HIS A 134 -52.51 -28.53 -47.32
N ARG A 135 -53.13 -29.12 -46.30
CA ARG A 135 -53.97 -30.32 -46.46
C ARG A 135 -55.21 -29.90 -47.27
N LYS A 136 -55.44 -30.51 -48.44
CA LYS A 136 -56.70 -30.37 -49.17
C LYS A 136 -57.78 -31.13 -48.39
N THR A 137 -58.81 -30.43 -47.95
CA THR A 137 -60.06 -31.02 -47.45
C THR A 137 -60.86 -31.52 -48.65
N THR A 138 -61.13 -32.81 -48.67
CA THR A 138 -61.98 -33.49 -49.66
C THR A 138 -63.45 -33.19 -49.34
N THR A 139 -64.19 -32.70 -50.33
CA THR A 139 -65.66 -32.78 -50.42
C THR A 139 -66.02 -33.50 -51.69
#